data_AF-A0A851WCC6-F1
#
_entry.id   AF-A0A851WCC6-F1
#
_cell.length_a   1.000
_cell.length_b   1.000
_cell.length_c   1.000
_cell.angle_alpha   90.00
_cell.angle_beta   90.00
_cell.angle_gamma   90.00
#
_symmetry.space_group_name_H-M   'P 1'
#
loop_
_entity.id
_entity.type
_entity.pdbx_description
1 polymer ?
#
loop_
_entity_poly.entity_id
_entity_poly.type
_entity_poly.pdbx_seq_one_letter_code
_entity_poly.pdbx_strand_id
1 'polypeptide(L)'
;MDNKDSEAEIHPLKTEDVKAQENHENFVERRIVKSSGLSRLSRWRTAAFFISLFLCLIIVFAFSFIIPCPERPVSERTWFRYYNDAVPYQFLAIEDVNEDKVQDVLFAFKSSNGSSSFNRSCLDEGLPSPCAFVAAVSGTNGSVLWESPAAEDVQWLQCGIQQLGTAEAPGCLVVGKPLSLIAIDLQTGECQRS
;
A
#
# COMPACT_ATOMS: atom_id res chain seq x y z
N MET A 1 -58.71 -15.37 10.85
CA MET A 1 -59.24 -16.62 10.29
C MET A 1 -58.42 -16.99 9.08
N ASP A 2 -57.70 -18.09 9.21
CA ASP A 2 -57.05 -18.88 8.16
C ASP A 2 -58.03 -19.39 7.10
N ASN A 3 -57.56 -19.49 5.85
CA ASN A 3 -57.66 -20.67 4.95
C ASN A 3 -57.16 -20.21 3.56
N LYS A 4 -56.08 -20.73 2.97
CA LYS A 4 -55.65 -22.12 2.68
C LYS A 4 -56.46 -22.79 1.55
N ASP A 5 -55.78 -22.84 0.41
CA ASP A 5 -55.66 -23.89 -0.62
C ASP A 5 -56.86 -24.53 -1.34
N SER A 6 -56.51 -24.88 -2.58
CA SER A 6 -56.92 -26.05 -3.37
C SER A 6 -58.10 -25.84 -4.32
N GLU A 7 -57.88 -25.74 -5.64
CA GLU A 7 -57.32 -26.73 -6.60
C GLU A 7 -58.42 -27.61 -7.22
N ALA A 8 -58.38 -27.61 -8.55
CA ALA A 8 -58.84 -28.63 -9.49
C ALA A 8 -60.30 -29.11 -9.44
N GLU A 9 -61.04 -28.77 -10.49
CA GLU A 9 -61.89 -29.78 -11.13
C GLU A 9 -61.94 -29.56 -12.64
N ILE A 10 -61.33 -30.51 -13.35
CA ILE A 10 -61.29 -30.66 -14.80
C ILE A 10 -62.13 -31.92 -15.07
N HIS A 11 -63.10 -31.88 -15.98
CA HIS A 11 -63.61 -33.01 -16.82
C HIS A 11 -65.01 -32.65 -17.40
N PRO A 12 -65.51 -33.25 -18.51
CA PRO A 12 -64.88 -33.39 -19.82
C PRO A 12 -65.83 -33.16 -21.03
N LEU A 13 -65.21 -33.01 -22.21
CA LEU A 13 -65.63 -33.49 -23.55
C LEU A 13 -67.10 -33.39 -23.99
N LYS A 14 -67.34 -32.58 -25.03
CA LYS A 14 -68.18 -33.00 -26.16
C LYS A 14 -67.57 -32.54 -27.49
N THR A 15 -66.84 -33.46 -28.12
CA THR A 15 -66.46 -33.38 -29.53
C THR A 15 -67.40 -34.31 -30.28
N GLU A 16 -68.21 -33.76 -31.18
CA GLU A 16 -68.77 -34.52 -32.30
C GLU A 16 -67.98 -34.14 -33.55
N ASP A 17 -67.33 -35.17 -34.07
CA ASP A 17 -66.90 -35.47 -35.43
C ASP A 17 -66.76 -34.33 -36.46
N VAL A 18 -65.60 -34.30 -37.13
CA VAL A 18 -65.44 -34.93 -38.45
C VAL A 18 -64.04 -34.62 -38.99
N LYS A 19 -63.32 -35.69 -39.34
CA LYS A 19 -62.21 -35.81 -40.32
C LYS A 19 -61.54 -34.53 -40.82
N ALA A 20 -60.24 -34.41 -40.53
CA ALA A 20 -59.24 -33.93 -41.49
C ALA A 20 -57.83 -34.34 -41.05
N GLN A 21 -57.60 -35.65 -41.15
CA GLN A 21 -56.30 -36.30 -40.97
C GLN A 21 -55.42 -35.97 -42.19
N GLU A 22 -54.80 -34.79 -42.23
CA GLU A 22 -53.69 -34.50 -43.16
C GLU A 22 -52.84 -33.27 -42.79
N ASN A 23 -53.17 -32.52 -41.74
CA ASN A 23 -52.46 -31.28 -41.35
C ASN A 23 -51.69 -31.37 -40.02
N HIS A 24 -51.55 -32.56 -39.44
CA HIS A 24 -50.98 -32.69 -38.08
C HIS A 24 -49.45 -32.78 -38.08
N GLU A 25 -48.81 -33.38 -39.09
CA GLU A 25 -47.34 -33.51 -39.13
C GLU A 25 -46.67 -32.15 -39.36
N ASN A 26 -47.17 -31.34 -40.30
CA ASN A 26 -46.60 -30.02 -40.61
C ASN A 26 -46.76 -28.98 -39.48
N PHE A 27 -47.73 -29.15 -38.57
CA PHE A 27 -47.95 -28.21 -37.46
C PHE A 27 -47.13 -28.57 -36.21
N VAL A 28 -46.88 -29.87 -35.99
CA VAL A 28 -46.01 -30.36 -34.91
C VAL A 28 -44.55 -30.07 -35.24
N GLU A 29 -44.10 -30.35 -36.47
CA GLU A 29 -42.75 -30.02 -36.96
C GLU A 29 -42.44 -28.51 -36.80
N ARG A 30 -43.37 -27.66 -37.22
CA ARG A 30 -43.19 -26.19 -37.23
C ARG A 30 -43.24 -25.57 -35.83
N ARG A 31 -43.92 -26.19 -34.86
CA ARG A 31 -43.88 -25.77 -33.44
C ARG A 31 -42.62 -26.26 -32.71
N ILE A 32 -42.14 -27.46 -33.02
CA ILE A 32 -40.88 -27.99 -32.46
C ILE A 32 -39.69 -27.13 -32.93
N VAL A 33 -39.66 -26.74 -34.21
CA VAL A 33 -38.61 -25.88 -34.79
C VAL A 33 -38.64 -24.43 -34.26
N LYS A 34 -39.83 -23.86 -34.00
CA LYS A 34 -39.93 -22.51 -33.40
C LYS A 34 -39.59 -22.50 -31.89
N SER A 35 -39.97 -23.55 -31.15
CA SER A 35 -39.64 -23.66 -29.72
C SER A 35 -38.14 -23.93 -29.49
N SER A 36 -37.48 -24.67 -30.38
CA SER A 36 -36.04 -24.93 -30.33
C SER A 36 -35.20 -23.68 -30.63
N GLY A 37 -35.67 -22.79 -31.52
CA GLY A 37 -35.04 -21.49 -31.79
C GLY A 37 -35.17 -20.51 -30.62
N LEU A 38 -36.37 -20.38 -30.04
CA LEU A 38 -36.62 -19.53 -28.86
C LEU A 38 -35.92 -20.02 -27.59
N SER A 39 -35.88 -21.34 -27.36
CA SER A 39 -35.12 -21.92 -26.24
C SER A 39 -33.61 -21.82 -26.44
N ARG A 40 -33.08 -21.92 -27.66
CA ARG A 40 -31.67 -21.62 -27.97
C ARG A 40 -31.32 -20.15 -27.78
N LEU A 41 -32.21 -19.22 -28.16
CA LEU A 41 -32.03 -17.78 -27.92
C LEU A 41 -32.05 -17.45 -26.43
N SER A 42 -32.96 -18.07 -25.66
CA SER A 42 -32.98 -17.97 -24.20
C SER A 42 -31.69 -18.52 -23.58
N ARG A 43 -31.23 -19.69 -24.03
CA ARG A 43 -29.99 -20.34 -23.56
C ARG A 43 -28.74 -19.54 -23.93
N TRP A 44 -28.73 -18.88 -25.08
CA TRP A 44 -27.65 -17.99 -25.51
C TRP A 44 -27.59 -16.73 -24.66
N ARG A 45 -28.74 -16.12 -24.34
CA ARG A 45 -28.82 -14.96 -23.44
C ARG A 45 -28.34 -15.32 -22.04
N THR A 46 -28.73 -16.49 -21.54
CA THR A 46 -28.25 -17.02 -20.26
C THR A 46 -26.74 -17.29 -20.29
N ALA A 47 -26.22 -17.91 -21.35
CA ALA A 47 -24.79 -18.13 -21.52
C ALA A 47 -23.99 -16.82 -21.56
N ALA A 48 -24.47 -15.82 -22.31
CA ALA A 48 -23.84 -14.50 -22.38
C ALA A 48 -23.82 -13.81 -21.00
N PHE A 49 -24.91 -13.93 -20.23
CA PHE A 49 -24.96 -13.42 -18.85
C PHE A 49 -23.93 -14.10 -17.93
N PHE A 50 -23.84 -15.43 -17.98
CA PHE A 50 -22.85 -16.17 -17.18
C PHE A 50 -21.41 -15.87 -17.60
N ILE A 51 -21.15 -15.74 -18.90
CA ILE A 51 -19.82 -15.34 -19.40
C ILE A 51 -19.47 -13.93 -18.91
N SER A 52 -20.42 -12.99 -19.00
CA SER A 52 -20.21 -11.62 -18.51
C SER A 52 -19.94 -11.58 -17.01
N LEU A 53 -20.70 -12.33 -16.20
CA LEU A 53 -20.46 -12.46 -14.76
C LEU A 53 -19.11 -13.11 -14.47
N PHE A 54 -18.76 -14.18 -15.17
CA PHE A 54 -17.50 -14.88 -14.98
C PHE A 54 -16.31 -13.96 -15.30
N LEU A 55 -16.37 -13.24 -16.43
CA LEU A 55 -15.34 -12.26 -16.79
C LEU A 55 -15.24 -11.14 -15.75
N CYS A 56 -16.37 -10.63 -15.26
CA CYS A 56 -16.38 -9.62 -14.21
C CYS A 56 -15.72 -10.13 -12.91
N LEU A 57 -16.07 -11.34 -12.46
CA LEU A 57 -15.45 -11.97 -11.30
C LEU A 57 -13.94 -12.15 -11.51
N ILE A 58 -13.52 -12.69 -12.66
CA ILE A 58 -12.10 -12.87 -12.98
C ILE A 58 -11.36 -11.54 -12.95
N ILE A 59 -11.93 -10.46 -13.50
CA ILE A 59 -11.30 -9.13 -13.49
C ILE A 59 -11.16 -8.61 -12.06
N VAL A 60 -12.21 -8.70 -11.24
CA VAL A 60 -12.15 -8.25 -9.82
C VAL A 60 -11.14 -9.08 -9.03
N PHE A 61 -11.15 -10.40 -9.19
CA PHE A 61 -10.18 -11.28 -8.54
C PHE A 61 -8.76 -10.98 -9.03
N ALA A 62 -8.57 -10.82 -10.33
CA ALA A 62 -7.29 -10.43 -10.91
C ALA A 62 -6.82 -9.12 -10.29
N PHE A 63 -7.63 -8.05 -10.21
CA PHE A 63 -7.21 -6.83 -9.52
C PHE A 63 -6.97 -7.02 -8.02
N SER A 64 -7.70 -7.90 -7.33
CA SER A 64 -7.45 -8.19 -5.91
C SER A 64 -6.15 -8.95 -5.64
N PHE A 65 -5.67 -9.74 -6.62
CA PHE A 65 -4.41 -10.49 -6.53
C PHE A 65 -3.24 -9.78 -7.24
N ILE A 66 -3.51 -9.00 -8.29
CA ILE A 66 -2.56 -8.25 -9.13
C ILE A 66 -2.26 -6.89 -8.55
N ILE A 67 -3.17 -6.28 -7.77
CA ILE A 67 -2.78 -5.23 -6.83
C ILE A 67 -2.25 -6.00 -5.64
N PRO A 68 -0.95 -6.31 -5.58
CA PRO A 68 -0.43 -6.98 -4.42
C PRO A 68 -0.73 -5.99 -3.28
N CYS A 69 -1.38 -6.44 -2.21
CA CYS A 69 -1.23 -5.71 -0.95
C CYS A 69 0.26 -5.46 -0.83
N PRO A 70 0.73 -4.18 -0.80
CA PRO A 70 2.15 -3.91 -0.73
C PRO A 70 2.63 -4.77 0.43
N GLU A 71 3.58 -5.69 0.16
CA GLU A 71 4.14 -6.53 1.20
C GLU A 71 4.52 -5.56 2.31
N ARG A 72 3.76 -5.58 3.41
CA ARG A 72 4.14 -4.74 4.52
C ARG A 72 5.47 -5.32 4.92
N PRO A 73 6.59 -4.57 4.83
CA PRO A 73 7.80 -5.01 5.50
C PRO A 73 7.37 -5.37 6.92
N VAL A 74 7.94 -6.43 7.49
CA VAL A 74 7.58 -6.94 8.83
C VAL A 74 7.89 -5.83 9.83
N SER A 75 6.97 -4.87 9.91
CA SER A 75 7.08 -3.66 10.68
C SER A 75 6.63 -4.07 12.05
N GLU A 76 7.57 -3.96 12.99
CA GLU A 76 7.23 -4.10 14.39
C GLU A 76 6.18 -3.04 14.69
N ARG A 77 5.04 -3.46 15.25
CA ARG A 77 3.92 -2.56 15.52
C ARG A 77 4.33 -1.35 16.37
N THR A 78 5.33 -1.57 17.22
CA THR A 78 5.98 -0.57 18.07
C THR A 78 7.41 -1.03 18.31
N TRP A 79 8.37 -0.12 18.19
CA TRP A 79 9.76 -0.35 18.55
C TRP A 79 10.21 0.69 19.59
N PHE A 80 11.27 0.38 20.33
CA PHE A 80 11.92 1.32 21.25
C PHE A 80 13.43 1.20 21.12
N ARG A 81 14.13 2.32 21.30
CA ARG A 81 15.59 2.37 21.28
C ARG A 81 16.12 3.25 22.40
N TYR A 82 17.20 2.81 23.03
CA TYR A 82 17.86 3.53 24.11
C TYR A 82 19.12 4.24 23.61
N TYR A 83 19.24 5.51 23.98
CA TYR A 83 20.45 6.29 23.84
C TYR A 83 20.94 6.63 25.24
N ASN A 84 22.06 6.01 25.65
CA ASN A 84 22.66 6.27 26.95
C ASN A 84 23.50 7.54 26.90
N ASP A 85 23.52 8.30 27.99
CA ASP A 85 24.33 9.52 28.13
C ASP A 85 24.13 10.56 27.01
N ALA A 86 22.91 10.61 26.47
CA ALA A 86 22.53 11.50 25.38
C ALA A 86 21.52 12.56 25.83
N VAL A 87 21.67 13.78 25.33
CA VAL A 87 20.72 14.88 25.55
C VAL A 87 19.98 15.17 24.25
N PRO A 88 18.66 14.94 24.18
CA PRO A 88 17.92 15.16 22.94
C PRO A 88 17.76 16.66 22.66
N TYR A 89 17.82 17.03 21.39
CA TYR A 89 17.32 18.34 20.94
C TYR A 89 15.84 18.23 20.59
N GLN A 90 15.12 19.35 20.62
CA GLN A 90 13.71 19.43 20.22
C GLN A 90 13.55 19.50 18.69
N PHE A 91 14.26 18.62 17.97
CA PHE A 91 14.16 18.49 16.52
C PHE A 91 13.79 17.06 16.16
N LEU A 92 12.73 16.93 15.39
CA LEU A 92 12.28 15.66 14.84
C LEU A 92 11.79 15.93 13.42
N ALA A 93 12.25 15.11 12.49
CA ALA A 93 11.78 15.08 11.12
C ALA A 93 11.38 13.64 10.77
N ILE A 94 10.55 13.52 9.75
CA ILE A 94 10.01 12.24 9.30
C ILE A 94 10.16 12.23 7.78
N GLU A 95 10.96 11.31 7.26
CA GLU A 95 11.27 11.19 5.83
C GLU A 95 11.51 9.72 5.49
N ASP A 96 11.34 9.34 4.23
CA ASP A 96 11.70 8.00 3.74
C ASP A 96 13.19 7.98 3.37
N VAL A 97 14.03 7.48 4.27
CA VAL A 97 15.50 7.58 4.16
C VAL A 97 16.08 6.43 3.33
N ASN A 98 15.54 5.23 3.51
CA ASN A 98 16.00 4.02 2.83
C ASN A 98 15.18 3.66 1.58
N GLU A 99 14.22 4.52 1.19
CA GLU A 99 13.32 4.36 0.03
C GLU A 99 12.44 3.10 0.10
N ASP A 100 12.12 2.62 1.31
CA ASP A 100 11.26 1.47 1.53
C ASP A 100 9.75 1.80 1.55
N LYS A 101 9.41 3.07 1.31
CA LYS A 101 8.04 3.65 1.34
C LYS A 101 7.44 3.72 2.74
N VAL A 102 8.23 3.45 3.77
CA VAL A 102 7.88 3.71 5.17
C VAL A 102 8.59 4.99 5.59
N GLN A 103 7.90 5.75 6.43
CA GLN A 103 8.44 6.99 6.97
C GLN A 103 9.38 6.67 8.13
N ASP A 104 10.64 7.08 8.01
CA ASP A 104 11.68 6.93 9.02
C ASP A 104 11.75 8.16 9.93
N VAL A 105 12.38 8.00 11.09
CA VAL A 105 12.46 9.07 12.10
C VAL A 105 13.87 9.63 12.13
N LEU A 106 13.98 10.95 11.98
CA LEU A 106 15.24 11.69 12.10
C LEU A 106 15.18 12.59 13.33
N PHE A 107 16.25 12.58 14.11
CA PHE A 107 16.35 13.41 15.31
C PHE A 107 17.81 13.76 15.61
N ALA A 108 17.99 14.79 16.43
CA ALA A 108 19.30 15.20 16.90
C ALA A 108 19.44 14.99 18.40
N PHE A 109 20.65 14.65 18.83
CA PHE A 109 21.01 14.55 20.24
C PHE A 109 22.47 14.92 20.46
N LYS A 110 22.82 15.36 21.67
CA LYS A 110 24.19 15.62 22.09
C LYS A 110 24.72 14.43 22.86
N SER A 111 25.90 13.94 22.49
CA SER A 111 26.56 12.83 23.17
C SER A 111 28.07 12.92 23.02
N SER A 112 28.83 12.24 23.89
CA SER A 112 30.27 12.10 23.73
C SER A 112 30.64 11.08 22.65
N ASN A 113 29.79 10.06 22.46
CA ASN A 113 29.95 8.99 21.49
C ASN A 113 28.62 8.76 20.73
N GLY A 114 28.69 8.35 19.46
CA GLY A 114 27.52 7.84 18.74
C GLY A 114 26.95 6.57 19.40
N SER A 115 25.81 6.06 18.93
CA SER A 115 25.37 4.75 19.41
C SER A 115 26.36 3.68 18.93
N SER A 116 26.46 2.59 19.68
CA SER A 116 27.44 1.52 19.45
C SER A 116 27.38 0.88 18.05
N SER A 117 26.35 1.17 17.25
CA SER A 117 26.23 0.67 15.87
C SER A 117 27.06 1.43 14.84
N PHE A 118 27.37 2.71 15.07
CA PHE A 118 28.17 3.52 14.14
C PHE A 118 29.46 3.95 14.84
N ASN A 119 30.60 3.42 14.38
CA ASN A 119 31.95 3.76 14.88
C ASN A 119 32.39 5.17 14.45
N ARG A 120 31.53 6.18 14.63
CA ARG A 120 31.83 7.59 14.37
C ARG A 120 31.82 8.35 15.67
N SER A 121 32.93 9.00 15.99
CA SER A 121 33.05 9.87 17.15
C SER A 121 33.16 11.34 16.73
N CYS A 122 32.92 12.24 17.68
CA CYS A 122 33.14 13.68 17.46
C CYS A 122 34.59 13.98 17.04
N LEU A 123 35.56 13.25 17.61
CA LEU A 123 36.99 13.48 17.39
C LEU A 123 37.44 13.09 15.99
N ASP A 124 36.86 12.03 15.41
CA ASP A 124 37.16 11.59 14.04
C ASP A 124 36.81 12.68 13.02
N GLU A 125 35.86 13.55 13.39
CA GLU A 125 35.31 14.62 12.57
C GLU A 125 35.84 16.01 12.99
N GLY A 126 36.84 16.04 13.88
CA GLY A 126 37.49 17.28 14.34
C GLY A 126 36.62 18.15 15.25
N LEU A 127 35.53 17.61 15.80
CA LEU A 127 34.63 18.31 16.70
C LEU A 127 34.99 18.07 18.17
N PRO A 128 34.76 19.04 19.06
CA PRO A 128 34.92 18.84 20.49
C PRO A 128 33.90 17.80 21.01
N SER A 129 34.31 16.93 21.92
CA SER A 129 33.42 15.99 22.60
C SER A 129 32.94 16.60 23.93
N PRO A 130 31.62 16.59 24.24
CA PRO A 130 30.52 16.04 23.44
C PRO A 130 30.06 16.97 22.31
N CYS A 131 29.67 16.36 21.19
CA CYS A 131 29.13 17.05 20.01
C CYS A 131 27.68 16.63 19.74
N ALA A 132 27.03 17.36 18.85
CA ALA A 132 25.70 17.04 18.37
C ALA A 132 25.75 16.02 17.22
N PHE A 133 25.01 14.94 17.38
CA PHE A 133 24.75 13.92 16.39
C PHE A 133 23.37 14.11 15.79
N VAL A 134 23.25 13.76 14.51
CA VAL A 134 21.98 13.56 13.81
C VAL A 134 21.90 12.08 13.48
N ALA A 135 20.75 11.47 13.74
CA ALA A 135 20.48 10.08 13.45
C ALA A 135 19.23 9.93 12.59
N ALA A 136 19.26 8.95 11.70
CA ALA A 136 18.08 8.41 11.04
C ALA A 136 17.85 6.98 11.54
N VAL A 137 16.62 6.69 11.96
CA VAL A 137 16.20 5.35 12.40
C VAL A 137 15.00 4.89 11.61
N SER A 138 15.01 3.61 11.22
CA SER A 138 13.95 3.06 10.40
C SER A 138 12.61 3.06 11.12
N GLY A 139 11.57 3.53 10.44
CA GLY A 139 10.20 3.52 10.94
C GLY A 139 9.66 2.11 11.14
N THR A 140 10.22 1.11 10.45
CA THR A 140 9.75 -0.28 10.49
C THR A 140 10.09 -0.99 11.79
N ASN A 141 11.29 -0.77 12.34
CA ASN A 141 11.86 -1.57 13.44
C ASN A 141 12.78 -0.78 14.38
N GLY A 142 13.01 0.52 14.17
CA GLY A 142 13.91 1.32 15.00
C GLY A 142 15.40 1.04 14.83
N SER A 143 15.78 0.26 13.81
CA SER A 143 17.19 0.08 13.44
C SER A 143 17.78 1.42 13.01
N VAL A 144 19.07 1.67 13.29
CA VAL A 144 19.71 2.92 12.85
C VAL A 144 20.14 2.73 11.41
N LEU A 145 19.70 3.63 10.55
CA LEU A 145 20.10 3.70 9.15
C LEU A 145 21.46 4.39 9.05
N TRP A 146 21.63 5.52 9.74
CA TRP A 146 22.91 6.18 9.90
C TRP A 146 22.90 7.11 11.11
N GLU A 147 24.10 7.38 11.62
CA GLU A 147 24.38 8.32 12.71
C GLU A 147 25.63 9.11 12.35
N SER A 148 25.52 10.44 12.39
CA SER A 148 26.60 11.32 11.97
C SER A 148 26.78 12.51 12.91
N PRO A 149 28.02 12.79 13.35
CA PRO A 149 28.32 13.99 14.13
C PRO A 149 28.27 15.22 13.20
N ALA A 150 27.41 16.17 13.55
CA ALA A 150 27.10 17.31 12.68
C ALA A 150 27.84 18.59 13.11
N ALA A 151 27.78 18.92 14.40
CA ALA A 151 28.31 20.18 14.93
C ALA A 151 28.64 20.05 16.43
N GLU A 152 29.36 21.04 16.99
CA GLU A 152 29.57 21.14 18.45
C GLU A 152 28.24 21.29 19.23
N ASP A 153 27.35 22.12 18.71
CA ASP A 153 26.01 22.35 19.25
C ASP A 153 25.07 22.71 18.10
N VAL A 154 23.83 22.21 18.13
CA VAL A 154 22.85 22.44 17.07
C VAL A 154 21.86 23.50 17.52
N GLN A 155 21.77 24.58 16.75
CA GLN A 155 20.77 25.62 16.97
C GLN A 155 19.49 25.36 16.17
N TRP A 156 19.62 24.75 14.99
CA TRP A 156 18.50 24.47 14.11
C TRP A 156 18.81 23.29 13.18
N LEU A 157 17.79 22.51 12.86
CA LEU A 157 17.84 21.37 11.96
C LEU A 157 16.56 21.35 11.13
N GLN A 158 16.68 21.17 9.82
CA GLN A 158 15.55 20.89 8.93
C GLN A 158 15.95 19.85 7.89
N CYS A 159 15.13 18.81 7.74
CA CYS A 159 15.29 17.76 6.73
C CYS A 159 14.25 17.90 5.61
N GLY A 160 14.39 17.09 4.56
CA GLY A 160 13.47 17.08 3.41
C GLY A 160 13.71 18.22 2.42
N ILE A 161 14.89 18.87 2.47
CA ILE A 161 15.22 19.95 1.55
C ILE A 161 15.76 19.33 0.26
N GLN A 162 15.04 19.51 -0.85
CA GLN A 162 15.48 19.02 -2.15
C GLN A 162 16.77 19.73 -2.59
N GLN A 163 17.68 19.00 -3.24
CA GLN A 163 18.94 19.52 -3.80
C GLN A 163 19.91 20.07 -2.73
N LEU A 164 19.89 19.49 -1.52
CA LEU A 164 20.77 19.89 -0.44
C LEU A 164 21.87 18.83 -0.25
N GLY A 165 22.95 18.93 -1.03
CA GLY A 165 24.07 17.99 -1.03
C GLY A 165 24.73 17.84 -2.41
N THR A 166 25.39 16.70 -2.66
CA THR A 166 26.18 16.42 -3.88
C THR A 166 25.41 15.81 -5.06
N ALA A 167 24.11 15.58 -4.94
CA ALA A 167 23.27 15.06 -6.03
C ALA A 167 21.81 15.48 -5.86
N GLU A 168 20.95 15.18 -6.84
CA GLU A 168 19.51 15.48 -6.88
C GLU A 168 18.69 14.99 -5.66
N ALA A 169 19.34 14.31 -4.71
CA ALA A 169 18.76 13.77 -3.49
C ALA A 169 18.36 14.86 -2.47
N PRO A 170 17.33 14.61 -1.66
CA PRO A 170 17.00 15.45 -0.52
C PRO A 170 18.06 15.35 0.58
N GLY A 171 18.16 16.38 1.42
CA GLY A 171 19.11 16.43 2.54
C GLY A 171 18.57 17.17 3.76
N CYS A 172 19.39 17.22 4.80
CA CYS A 172 19.14 17.97 6.03
C CYS A 172 20.11 19.14 6.17
N LEU A 173 19.60 20.33 6.46
CA LEU A 173 20.39 21.51 6.80
C LEU A 173 20.51 21.62 8.32
N VAL A 174 21.74 21.68 8.80
CA VAL A 174 22.09 21.89 10.21
C VAL A 174 22.75 23.26 10.35
N VAL A 175 22.21 24.06 11.27
CA VAL A 175 22.85 25.29 11.74
C VAL A 175 23.49 25.00 13.08
N GLY A 176 24.80 24.90 13.09
CA GLY A 176 25.62 24.69 14.29
C GLY A 176 26.12 26.00 14.88
N LYS A 177 26.44 25.97 16.18
CA LYS A 177 27.15 27.08 16.85
C LYS A 177 28.67 26.90 16.74
N PRO A 178 29.46 28.00 16.71
CA PRO A 178 29.02 29.40 16.78
C PRO A 178 28.38 29.95 15.50
N LEU A 179 28.74 29.44 14.31
CA LEU A 179 28.11 29.77 13.02
C LEU A 179 28.64 28.78 11.95
N SER A 180 28.19 27.52 12.03
CA SER A 180 28.50 26.51 11.00
C SER A 180 27.24 26.10 10.27
N LEU A 181 27.33 25.96 8.95
CA LEU A 181 26.27 25.42 8.11
C LEU A 181 26.76 24.08 7.57
N ILE A 182 26.03 23.03 7.91
CA ILE A 182 26.32 21.67 7.46
C ILE A 182 25.11 21.15 6.70
N ALA A 183 25.34 20.67 5.49
CA ALA A 183 24.37 19.85 4.76
C ALA A 183 24.66 18.38 5.06
N ILE A 184 23.62 17.60 5.35
CA ILE A 184 23.71 16.16 5.56
C ILE A 184 22.91 15.48 4.46
N ASP A 185 23.53 14.58 3.72
CA ASP A 185 22.83 13.76 2.75
C ASP A 185 21.83 12.84 3.45
N LEU A 186 20.57 12.82 2.98
CA LEU A 186 19.50 12.12 3.69
C LEU A 186 19.72 10.60 3.72
N GLN A 187 20.29 10.01 2.68
CA GLN A 187 20.39 8.55 2.53
C GLN A 187 21.64 8.00 3.21
N THR A 188 22.76 8.70 3.08
CA THR A 188 24.08 8.24 3.55
C THR A 188 24.46 8.80 4.90
N GLY A 189 23.84 9.92 5.31
CA GLY A 189 24.23 10.67 6.49
C GLY A 189 25.58 11.37 6.35
N GLU A 190 26.15 11.49 5.14
CA GLU A 190 27.43 12.19 4.96
C GLU A 190 27.27 13.70 5.18
N CYS A 191 28.15 14.26 6.02
CA CYS A 191 28.16 15.68 6.37
C CYS A 191 29.07 16.47 5.41
N GLN A 192 28.51 17.46 4.73
CA GLN A 192 29.23 18.44 3.92
C GLN A 192 29.24 19.79 4.64
N ARG A 193 30.43 20.29 4.95
CA ARG A 193 30.63 21.54 5.67
C ARG A 193 30.99 22.65 4.68
N SER A 194 30.29 23.77 4.76
CA SER A 194 30.58 25.00 4.00
C SER A 194 31.29 26.04 4.84
#